data_AF-B7FHK7-F1
#
_entry.id   AF-B7FHK7-F1
#
_cell.length_a   1.000
_cell.length_b   1.000
_cell.length_c   1.000
_cell.angle_alpha   90.00
_cell.angle_beta   90.00
_cell.angle_gamma   90.00
#
_symmetry.space_group_name_H-M   'P 1'
#
loop_
_entity.id
_entity.type
_entity.pdbx_description
1 polymer ?
#
loop_
_entity_poly.entity_id
_entity_poly.type
_entity_poly.pdbx_seq_one_letter_code
_entity_poly.pdbx_strand_id
1 'polypeptide(L)'
;MAIDATKLVVFPKKAFGWAARDSSGVLSPFHFFRRETGEKDVAFKVLYCGICHSDLHIMQNEWGKTTYPLVPGHELTGVVTEVGSKVKKFKVGDKVGVGYMVDSCRSCENCADDIENYCTKYTQTFNGKSRDGTITYGGFSDSMVADEHFVIRIPDSLPLDGAGPLLCAGVTVYSPLRHFGLDKPGMNIRSCWSWWTWSYGCEIC
;
A
#
# COMPACT_ATOMS: atom_id res chain seq x y z
N MET A 1 -6.24 2.37 44.46
CA MET A 1 -6.33 2.56 43.01
C MET A 1 -5.09 3.33 42.57
N ALA A 2 -4.08 2.64 42.06
CA ALA A 2 -2.87 3.28 41.55
C ALA A 2 -3.10 3.56 40.06
N ILE A 3 -3.12 4.84 39.70
CA ILE A 3 -3.00 5.30 38.32
C ILE A 3 -1.54 5.08 37.91
N ASP A 4 -1.33 4.08 37.07
CA ASP A 4 -0.03 3.79 36.46
C ASP A 4 0.33 4.92 35.49
N ALA A 5 1.28 5.76 35.91
CA ALA A 5 1.77 6.93 35.17
C ALA A 5 2.74 6.57 34.02
N THR A 6 2.95 5.28 33.69
CA THR A 6 3.85 4.86 32.61
C THR A 6 3.17 4.60 31.27
N LYS A 7 1.83 4.68 31.18
CA LYS A 7 1.18 4.79 29.89
C LYS A 7 1.35 6.22 29.37
N LEU A 8 2.44 6.46 28.64
CA LEU A 8 2.56 7.59 27.73
C LEU A 8 1.22 7.72 27.00
N VAL A 9 0.55 8.86 27.16
CA VAL A 9 -0.65 9.17 26.38
C VAL A 9 -0.16 9.34 24.94
N VAL A 10 -0.29 8.27 24.17
CA VAL A 10 0.16 8.19 22.79
C VAL A 10 -0.84 9.00 21.95
N PHE A 11 -0.49 10.24 21.62
CA PHE A 11 -1.31 11.07 20.74
C PHE A 11 -1.03 10.69 19.29
N PRO A 12 -2.06 10.46 18.45
CA PRO A 12 -1.84 10.11 17.05
C PRO A 12 -1.36 11.32 16.22
N LYS A 13 -0.57 11.07 15.16
CA LYS A 13 -0.01 12.09 14.27
C LYS A 13 -1.08 12.65 13.35
N LYS A 14 -1.15 13.98 13.25
CA LYS A 14 -1.99 14.65 12.25
C LYS A 14 -1.49 14.29 10.85
N ALA A 15 -2.41 13.99 9.96
CA ALA A 15 -2.15 13.75 8.54
C ALA A 15 -3.19 14.48 7.70
N PHE A 16 -2.77 14.88 6.50
CA PHE A 16 -3.62 15.52 5.52
C PHE A 16 -3.65 14.70 4.24
N GLY A 17 -4.82 14.60 3.62
CA GLY A 17 -4.99 13.94 2.34
C GLY A 17 -6.27 14.32 1.62
N TRP A 18 -6.57 13.59 0.56
CA TRP A 18 -7.76 13.75 -0.24
C TRP A 18 -8.62 12.50 -0.12
N ALA A 19 -9.88 12.68 0.25
CA ALA A 19 -10.80 11.57 0.48
C ALA A 19 -12.06 11.67 -0.36
N ALA A 20 -12.56 10.51 -0.78
CA ALA A 20 -13.92 10.33 -1.24
C ALA A 20 -14.83 10.10 -0.03
N ARG A 21 -16.07 10.60 -0.11
CA ARG A 21 -17.08 10.48 0.95
C ARG A 21 -18.30 9.65 0.55
N ASP A 22 -18.42 9.35 -0.73
CA ASP A 22 -19.49 8.56 -1.33
C ASP A 22 -19.02 7.96 -2.66
N SER A 23 -19.90 7.17 -3.30
CA SER A 23 -19.62 6.46 -4.54
C SER A 23 -19.51 7.34 -5.79
N SER A 24 -19.68 8.66 -5.70
CA SER A 24 -19.28 9.55 -6.82
C SER A 24 -17.77 9.52 -7.05
N GLY A 25 -17.01 9.16 -6.01
CA GLY A 25 -15.55 9.16 -6.02
C GLY A 25 -14.93 10.55 -6.15
N VAL A 26 -15.69 11.62 -5.92
CA VAL A 26 -15.13 12.98 -5.93
C VAL A 26 -14.25 13.16 -4.70
N LEU A 27 -12.96 13.44 -4.96
CA LEU A 27 -11.97 13.68 -3.92
C LEU A 27 -12.05 15.11 -3.41
N SER A 28 -11.88 15.28 -2.11
CA SER A 28 -11.77 16.59 -1.47
C SER A 28 -10.86 16.55 -0.25
N PRO A 29 -10.31 17.70 0.18
CA PRO A 29 -9.43 17.77 1.36
C PRO A 29 -10.03 17.09 2.60
N PHE A 30 -9.18 16.34 3.31
CA PHE A 30 -9.55 15.57 4.48
C PHE A 30 -8.39 15.55 5.48
N HIS A 31 -8.68 15.93 6.72
CA HIS A 31 -7.75 15.85 7.84
C HIS A 31 -8.07 14.61 8.67
N PHE A 32 -7.04 13.86 9.01
CA PHE A 32 -7.18 12.64 9.78
C PHE A 32 -5.95 12.43 10.67
N PHE A 33 -5.92 11.28 11.31
CA PHE A 33 -4.87 10.90 12.22
C PHE A 33 -4.26 9.56 11.80
N ARG A 34 -2.93 9.49 11.80
CA ARG A 34 -2.19 8.24 11.70
C ARG A 34 -1.76 7.81 13.09
N ARG A 35 -1.65 6.50 13.28
CA ARG A 35 -1.04 5.94 14.48
C ARG A 35 0.40 6.42 14.63
N GLU A 36 0.90 6.41 15.85
CA GLU A 36 2.32 6.65 16.12
C GLU A 36 3.21 5.59 15.46
N THR A 37 4.48 5.93 15.28
CA THR A 37 5.51 5.00 14.82
C THR A 37 5.77 4.01 15.94
N GLY A 38 5.20 2.82 15.84
CA GLY A 38 5.49 1.72 16.76
C GLY A 38 6.90 1.17 16.56
N GLU A 39 7.28 0.22 17.41
CA GLU A 39 8.67 -0.24 17.50
C GLU A 39 9.22 -0.83 16.19
N LYS A 40 8.37 -1.38 15.32
CA LYS A 40 8.76 -1.97 14.02
C LYS A 40 8.30 -1.14 12.82
N ASP A 41 7.81 0.06 13.06
CA ASP A 41 7.22 0.87 12.01
C ASP A 41 8.19 1.85 11.41
N VAL A 42 7.95 2.17 10.15
CA VAL A 42 8.64 3.20 9.42
C VAL A 42 7.60 4.26 9.07
N ALA A 43 7.84 5.49 9.51
CA ALA A 43 7.09 6.64 9.06
C ALA A 43 7.89 7.38 7.99
N PHE A 44 7.22 7.78 6.92
CA PHE A 44 7.84 8.50 5.82
C PHE A 44 6.93 9.59 5.28
N LYS A 45 7.57 10.64 4.75
CA LYS A 45 6.90 11.67 3.97
C LYS A 45 6.61 11.11 2.58
N VAL A 46 5.35 11.10 2.19
CA VAL A 46 4.94 10.71 0.84
C VAL A 46 5.34 11.83 -0.12
N LEU A 47 6.06 11.49 -1.18
CA LEU A 47 6.46 12.43 -2.22
C LEU A 47 5.67 12.21 -3.50
N TYR A 48 5.41 10.94 -3.84
CA TYR A 48 4.61 10.55 -4.98
C TYR A 48 3.67 9.40 -4.61
N CYS A 49 2.51 9.38 -5.25
CA CYS A 49 1.63 8.23 -5.25
C CYS A 49 1.13 8.03 -6.67
N GLY A 50 1.32 6.83 -7.22
CA GLY A 50 0.73 6.46 -8.50
C GLY A 50 -0.79 6.31 -8.39
N ILE A 51 -1.45 6.26 -9.55
CA ILE A 51 -2.90 6.08 -9.67
C ILE A 51 -3.13 4.82 -10.51
N CYS A 52 -3.85 3.87 -9.94
CA CYS A 52 -4.24 2.63 -10.60
C CYS A 52 -5.77 2.53 -10.68
N HIS A 53 -6.29 1.72 -11.62
CA HIS A 53 -7.73 1.48 -11.74
C HIS A 53 -8.34 0.91 -10.46
N SER A 54 -7.57 0.18 -9.64
CA SER A 54 -8.04 -0.28 -8.33
C SER A 54 -8.43 0.88 -7.40
N ASP A 55 -7.77 2.04 -7.50
CA ASP A 55 -8.17 3.24 -6.74
C ASP A 55 -9.57 3.70 -7.18
N LEU A 56 -9.83 3.73 -8.49
CA LEU A 56 -11.12 4.12 -9.06
C LEU A 56 -12.25 3.15 -8.64
N HIS A 57 -12.06 1.85 -8.85
CA HIS A 57 -13.07 0.83 -8.55
C HIS A 57 -13.47 0.84 -7.07
N ILE A 58 -12.51 1.02 -6.16
CA ILE A 58 -12.79 1.12 -4.73
C ILE A 58 -13.43 2.48 -4.43
N MET A 59 -12.90 3.58 -4.97
CA MET A 59 -13.43 4.92 -4.71
C MET A 59 -14.86 5.15 -5.21
N GLN A 60 -15.29 4.45 -6.26
CA GLN A 60 -16.67 4.46 -6.77
C GLN A 60 -17.55 3.33 -6.21
N ASN A 61 -17.00 2.51 -5.31
CA ASN A 61 -17.67 1.37 -4.71
C ASN A 61 -18.20 0.33 -5.72
N GLU A 62 -17.53 0.14 -6.85
CA GLU A 62 -17.95 -0.80 -7.89
C GLU A 62 -17.90 -2.26 -7.40
N TRP A 63 -17.11 -2.55 -6.36
CA TRP A 63 -17.02 -3.86 -5.72
C TRP A 63 -17.91 -4.01 -4.47
N GLY A 64 -18.67 -2.97 -4.11
CA GLY A 64 -19.66 -3.02 -3.01
C GLY A 64 -19.08 -3.16 -1.59
N LYS A 65 -17.78 -2.89 -1.39
CA LYS A 65 -17.06 -3.12 -0.12
C LYS A 65 -16.30 -1.89 0.39
N THR A 66 -16.71 -0.69 -0.04
CA THR A 66 -15.99 0.54 0.29
C THR A 66 -16.47 1.14 1.60
N THR A 67 -15.53 1.50 2.45
CA THR A 67 -15.78 2.22 3.70
C THR A 67 -15.36 3.67 3.53
N TYR A 68 -16.32 4.59 3.64
CA TYR A 68 -16.06 6.04 3.58
C TYR A 68 -15.93 6.65 5.00
N PRO A 69 -15.18 7.75 5.17
CA PRO A 69 -14.36 8.42 4.17
C PRO A 69 -13.18 7.54 3.74
N LEU A 70 -12.81 7.61 2.47
CA LEU A 70 -11.76 6.78 1.87
C LEU A 70 -10.64 7.67 1.34
N VAL A 71 -9.39 7.44 1.76
CA VAL A 71 -8.20 8.05 1.15
C VAL A 71 -7.52 7.00 0.26
N PRO A 72 -7.59 7.11 -1.09
CA PRO A 72 -7.01 6.14 -2.01
C PRO A 72 -5.47 6.16 -2.06
N GLY A 73 -4.90 5.30 -2.90
CA GLY A 73 -3.49 5.27 -3.23
C GLY A 73 -2.75 4.13 -2.56
N HIS A 74 -2.12 3.29 -3.37
CA HIS A 74 -1.36 2.10 -2.94
C HIS A 74 -0.05 1.90 -3.74
N GLU A 75 0.40 2.97 -4.37
CA GLU A 75 1.63 3.04 -5.16
C GLU A 75 2.52 4.15 -4.60
N LEU A 76 2.81 4.09 -3.30
CA LEU A 76 3.41 5.18 -2.54
C LEU A 76 4.93 5.14 -2.66
N THR A 77 5.56 6.31 -2.86
CA THR A 77 7.01 6.49 -2.69
C THR A 77 7.34 7.76 -1.93
N GLY A 78 8.44 7.72 -1.19
CA GLY A 78 8.80 8.81 -0.30
C GLY A 78 10.13 8.63 0.41
N VAL A 79 10.32 9.43 1.46
CA VAL A 79 11.56 9.46 2.23
C VAL A 79 11.25 9.27 3.71
N VAL A 80 11.97 8.33 4.34
CA VAL A 80 11.80 8.00 5.76
C VAL A 80 12.08 9.22 6.62
N THR A 81 11.14 9.53 7.51
CA THR A 81 11.24 10.63 8.48
C THR A 81 11.46 10.13 9.89
N GLU A 82 11.04 8.90 10.20
CA GLU A 82 11.15 8.31 11.53
C GLU A 82 11.09 6.78 11.45
N VAL A 83 11.77 6.09 12.36
CA VAL A 83 11.77 4.63 12.46
C VAL A 83 11.58 4.22 13.92
N GLY A 84 10.87 3.11 14.12
CA GLY A 84 10.72 2.48 15.41
C GLY A 84 12.02 1.93 15.96
N SER A 85 12.08 1.76 17.28
CA SER A 85 13.29 1.33 18.02
C SER A 85 13.81 -0.07 17.65
N LYS A 86 12.98 -0.92 17.04
CA LYS A 86 13.30 -2.29 16.62
C LYS A 86 13.44 -2.43 15.10
N VAL A 87 13.26 -1.35 14.34
CA VAL A 87 13.47 -1.34 12.89
C VAL A 87 14.94 -1.59 12.58
N LYS A 88 15.21 -2.50 11.64
CA LYS A 88 16.58 -2.84 11.22
C LYS A 88 16.84 -2.56 9.75
N LYS A 89 15.79 -2.58 8.92
CA LYS A 89 15.92 -2.49 7.45
C LYS A 89 16.09 -1.07 6.92
N PHE A 90 15.69 -0.05 7.70
CA PHE A 90 15.57 1.33 7.25
C PHE A 90 16.12 2.33 8.26
N LYS A 91 16.52 3.49 7.77
CA LYS A 91 16.89 4.66 8.56
C LYS A 91 16.30 5.93 7.95
N VAL A 92 16.23 6.99 8.76
CA VAL A 92 15.82 8.33 8.30
C VAL A 92 16.64 8.74 7.07
N GLY A 93 15.96 9.29 6.06
CA GLY A 93 16.55 9.68 4.78
C GLY A 93 16.56 8.60 3.70
N ASP A 94 16.27 7.33 4.04
CA ASP A 94 16.16 6.27 3.03
C ASP A 94 14.95 6.54 2.09
N LYS A 95 15.12 6.21 0.81
CA LYS A 95 14.06 6.17 -0.20
C LYS A 95 13.26 4.88 -0.05
N VAL A 96 11.96 5.01 0.14
CA VAL A 96 11.06 3.88 0.41
C VAL A 96 9.76 3.97 -0.36
N GLY A 97 9.08 2.83 -0.48
CA GLY A 97 7.72 2.76 -0.98
C GLY A 97 6.89 1.71 -0.25
N VAL A 98 5.57 1.79 -0.46
CA VAL A 98 4.57 0.84 0.06
C VAL A 98 3.63 0.48 -1.08
N GLY A 99 3.44 -0.83 -1.29
CA GLY A 99 2.54 -1.38 -2.31
C GLY A 99 1.10 -1.54 -1.81
N TYR A 100 0.42 -2.60 -2.27
CA TYR A 100 -1.01 -2.84 -1.98
C TYR A 100 -1.31 -3.38 -0.57
N MET A 101 -0.30 -3.80 0.19
CA MET A 101 -0.46 -4.43 1.50
C MET A 101 0.34 -3.71 2.59
N VAL A 102 -0.24 -3.65 3.79
CA VAL A 102 0.39 -3.06 4.99
C VAL A 102 0.37 -3.97 6.22
N ASP A 103 -0.39 -5.08 6.17
CA ASP A 103 -0.34 -6.11 7.21
C ASP A 103 -0.68 -7.51 6.65
N SER A 104 -0.26 -8.57 7.33
CA SER A 104 -0.67 -9.96 7.10
C SER A 104 -0.65 -10.74 8.41
N CYS A 105 -1.19 -11.97 8.44
CA CYS A 105 -1.32 -12.71 9.71
C CYS A 105 0.02 -13.08 10.37
N ARG A 106 1.12 -13.10 9.59
CA ARG A 106 2.50 -13.46 9.99
C ARG A 106 2.71 -14.89 10.47
N SER A 107 1.72 -15.76 10.35
CA SER A 107 1.71 -17.07 11.02
C SER A 107 1.14 -18.21 10.20
N CYS A 108 0.51 -17.94 9.05
CA CYS A 108 0.10 -19.01 8.13
C CYS A 108 1.25 -19.41 7.21
N GLU A 109 1.14 -20.57 6.59
CA GLU A 109 2.09 -21.12 5.61
C GLU A 109 2.46 -20.09 4.53
N ASN A 110 1.47 -19.44 3.90
CA ASN A 110 1.73 -18.39 2.90
C ASN A 110 2.61 -17.23 3.44
N CYS A 111 2.50 -16.87 4.71
CA CYS A 111 3.35 -15.83 5.30
C CYS A 111 4.73 -16.37 5.70
N ALA A 112 4.85 -17.66 5.99
CA ALA A 112 6.13 -18.29 6.29
C ALA A 112 6.97 -18.51 5.02
N ASP A 113 6.30 -18.68 3.88
CA ASP A 113 6.91 -18.90 2.57
C ASP A 113 7.13 -17.59 1.77
N ASP A 114 7.06 -16.42 2.42
CA ASP A 114 7.22 -15.09 1.81
C ASP A 114 6.28 -14.82 0.60
N ILE A 115 5.06 -15.39 0.66
CA ILE A 115 3.98 -15.19 -0.31
C ILE A 115 2.72 -14.67 0.40
N GLU A 116 2.91 -13.72 1.30
CA GLU A 116 1.87 -13.17 2.17
C GLU A 116 0.72 -12.49 1.40
N ASN A 117 0.90 -12.20 0.11
CA ASN A 117 -0.18 -11.77 -0.79
C ASN A 117 -1.29 -12.81 -0.97
N TYR A 118 -1.02 -14.09 -0.67
CA TYR A 118 -2.04 -15.15 -0.59
C TYR A 118 -2.56 -15.38 0.84
N CYS A 119 -2.15 -14.59 1.82
CA CYS A 119 -2.71 -14.67 3.16
C CYS A 119 -4.21 -14.31 3.13
N THR A 120 -5.08 -15.08 3.77
CA THR A 120 -6.52 -14.76 3.85
C THR A 120 -6.85 -13.65 4.85
N LYS A 121 -5.87 -13.23 5.65
CA LYS A 121 -5.99 -12.21 6.71
C LYS A 121 -4.97 -11.09 6.50
N TYR A 122 -4.81 -10.64 5.26
CA TYR A 122 -4.01 -9.46 4.94
C TYR A 122 -4.82 -8.17 5.10
N THR A 123 -4.11 -7.06 5.27
CA THR A 123 -4.68 -5.72 5.31
C THR A 123 -4.17 -4.92 4.13
N GLN A 124 -5.10 -4.36 3.37
CA GLN A 124 -4.84 -3.47 2.23
C GLN A 124 -4.32 -2.11 2.69
N THR A 125 -3.54 -1.44 1.84
CA THR A 125 -2.97 -0.11 2.12
C THR A 125 -4.02 0.98 2.32
N PHE A 126 -5.17 0.83 1.68
CA PHE A 126 -6.35 1.69 1.85
C PHE A 126 -7.61 0.84 1.81
N ASN A 127 -8.72 1.32 2.39
CA ASN A 127 -9.99 0.58 2.56
C ASN A 127 -9.90 -0.72 3.38
N GLY A 128 -8.70 -1.11 3.81
CA GLY A 128 -8.47 -2.24 4.71
C GLY A 128 -8.88 -1.91 6.14
N LYS A 129 -9.15 -2.96 6.91
CA LYS A 129 -9.32 -2.87 8.35
C LYS A 129 -8.04 -3.36 9.03
N SER A 130 -7.38 -2.46 9.75
CA SER A 130 -6.22 -2.78 10.59
C SER A 130 -6.62 -3.64 11.78
N ARG A 131 -5.63 -4.30 12.40
CA ARG A 131 -5.86 -5.18 13.55
C ARG A 131 -6.43 -4.48 14.78
N ASP A 132 -6.15 -3.18 14.92
CA ASP A 132 -6.73 -2.31 15.95
C ASP A 132 -8.17 -1.87 15.64
N GLY A 133 -8.71 -2.31 14.49
CA GLY A 133 -10.06 -2.01 14.04
C GLY A 133 -10.19 -0.70 13.26
N THR A 134 -9.11 0.08 13.13
CA THR A 134 -9.11 1.31 12.33
C THR A 134 -9.11 1.01 10.83
N ILE A 135 -9.58 1.97 10.04
CA ILE A 135 -9.53 1.88 8.57
C ILE A 135 -8.19 2.43 8.10
N THR A 136 -7.56 1.74 7.16
CA THR A 136 -6.31 2.18 6.54
C THR A 136 -6.55 3.30 5.53
N TYR A 137 -5.71 4.32 5.56
CA TYR A 137 -5.68 5.44 4.61
C TYR A 137 -4.42 5.43 3.76
N GLY A 138 -4.64 5.50 2.45
CA GLY A 138 -3.62 5.34 1.41
C GLY A 138 -2.75 6.57 1.15
N GLY A 139 -2.10 6.53 -0.02
CA GLY A 139 -1.05 7.45 -0.45
C GLY A 139 -1.50 8.80 -0.99
N PHE A 140 -2.80 9.05 -1.14
CA PHE A 140 -3.29 10.39 -1.47
C PHE A 140 -3.27 11.29 -0.22
N SER A 141 -2.15 11.26 0.49
CA SER A 141 -1.89 11.95 1.76
C SER A 141 -0.42 12.34 1.88
N ASP A 142 -0.11 13.22 2.83
CA ASP A 142 1.21 13.82 3.04
C ASP A 142 2.25 12.87 3.67
N SER A 143 1.79 11.81 4.32
CA SER A 143 2.61 10.96 5.19
C SER A 143 2.05 9.54 5.21
N MET A 144 2.89 8.57 5.58
CA MET A 144 2.50 7.18 5.77
C MET A 144 3.28 6.56 6.92
N VAL A 145 2.64 5.61 7.63
CA VAL A 145 3.26 4.80 8.68
C VAL A 145 2.92 3.34 8.39
N ALA A 146 3.94 2.49 8.21
CA ALA A 146 3.77 1.08 7.89
C ALA A 146 4.82 0.22 8.61
N ASP A 147 4.50 -1.05 8.87
CA ASP A 147 5.45 -2.01 9.46
C ASP A 147 6.61 -2.26 8.49
N GLU A 148 7.85 -2.34 8.99
CA GLU A 148 9.07 -2.39 8.17
C GLU A 148 9.10 -3.56 7.18
N HIS A 149 8.32 -4.62 7.41
CA HIS A 149 8.29 -5.74 6.47
C HIS A 149 7.49 -5.43 5.21
N PHE A 150 6.50 -4.52 5.26
CA PHE A 150 5.73 -4.09 4.07
C PHE A 150 6.29 -2.84 3.40
N VAL A 151 7.37 -2.28 3.94
CA VAL A 151 8.08 -1.17 3.34
C VAL A 151 9.17 -1.72 2.42
N ILE A 152 9.23 -1.16 1.21
CA ILE A 152 10.17 -1.58 0.16
C ILE A 152 11.23 -0.49 0.00
N ARG A 153 12.50 -0.88 -0.06
CA ARG A 153 13.60 0.03 -0.37
C ARG A 153 13.56 0.36 -1.87
N ILE A 154 13.55 1.65 -2.21
CA ILE A 154 13.68 2.09 -3.60
C ILE A 154 15.16 2.29 -3.92
N PRO A 155 15.71 1.61 -4.95
CA PRO A 155 17.11 1.79 -5.35
C PRO A 155 17.42 3.24 -5.74
N ASP A 156 18.62 3.73 -5.43
CA ASP A 156 19.00 5.12 -5.74
C ASP A 156 19.01 5.45 -7.23
N SER A 157 19.21 4.44 -8.07
CA SER A 157 19.17 4.55 -9.53
C SER A 157 17.76 4.67 -10.10
N LEU A 158 16.72 4.42 -9.30
CA LEU A 158 15.33 4.49 -9.74
C LEU A 158 14.68 5.78 -9.20
N PRO A 159 14.16 6.65 -10.07
CA PRO A 159 13.51 7.88 -9.62
C PRO A 159 12.17 7.55 -8.92
N LEU A 160 11.84 8.33 -7.88
CA LEU A 160 10.72 8.01 -6.98
C LEU A 160 9.35 8.11 -7.67
N ASP A 161 9.19 9.02 -8.61
CA ASP A 161 7.98 9.20 -9.41
C ASP A 161 7.72 8.01 -10.34
N GLY A 162 8.77 7.44 -10.94
CA GLY A 162 8.71 6.24 -11.76
C GLY A 162 8.60 4.93 -10.95
N ALA A 163 8.98 4.95 -9.68
CA ALA A 163 8.97 3.75 -8.83
C ALA A 163 7.58 3.36 -8.33
N GLY A 164 6.65 4.32 -8.15
CA GLY A 164 5.30 4.07 -7.62
C GLY A 164 4.54 2.99 -8.38
N PRO A 165 4.33 3.13 -9.71
CA PRO A 165 3.61 2.14 -10.51
C PRO A 165 4.20 0.72 -10.49
N LEU A 166 5.50 0.59 -10.20
CA LEU A 166 6.13 -0.72 -10.10
C LEU A 166 5.68 -1.51 -8.86
N LEU A 167 5.21 -0.81 -7.82
CA LEU A 167 4.74 -1.39 -6.55
C LEU A 167 3.36 -2.07 -6.69
N CYS A 168 2.67 -1.90 -7.82
CA CYS A 168 1.42 -2.58 -8.14
C CYS A 168 1.49 -3.22 -9.52
N ALA A 169 1.38 -2.45 -10.61
CA ALA A 169 1.39 -2.98 -11.97
C ALA A 169 2.69 -3.75 -12.29
N GLY A 170 3.85 -3.21 -11.87
CA GLY A 170 5.15 -3.84 -12.12
C GLY A 170 5.24 -5.23 -11.48
N VAL A 171 5.01 -5.34 -10.16
CA VAL A 171 5.07 -6.63 -9.46
C VAL A 171 3.98 -7.60 -9.92
N THR A 172 2.80 -7.11 -10.31
CA THR A 172 1.70 -7.94 -10.82
C THR A 172 2.07 -8.66 -12.11
N VAL A 173 2.86 -8.03 -12.99
CA VAL A 173 3.37 -8.66 -14.21
C VAL A 173 4.63 -9.47 -13.93
N TYR A 174 5.53 -8.95 -13.09
CA TYR A 174 6.81 -9.61 -12.79
C TYR A 174 6.65 -10.95 -12.06
N SER A 175 5.74 -11.02 -11.09
CA SER A 175 5.51 -12.22 -10.27
C SER A 175 5.18 -13.47 -11.11
N PRO A 176 4.15 -13.48 -12.00
CA PRO A 176 3.87 -14.65 -12.84
C PRO A 176 4.99 -14.93 -13.84
N LEU A 177 5.67 -13.91 -14.39
CA LEU A 177 6.80 -14.14 -15.30
C LEU A 177 7.91 -14.96 -14.61
N ARG A 178 8.25 -14.62 -13.37
CA ARG A 178 9.24 -15.37 -12.58
C ARG A 178 8.72 -16.72 -12.14
N HIS A 179 7.50 -16.78 -11.61
CA HIS A 179 6.92 -17.99 -11.03
C HIS A 179 6.78 -19.11 -12.06
N PHE A 180 6.33 -18.77 -13.28
CA PHE A 180 6.16 -19.73 -14.38
C PHE A 180 7.42 -19.91 -15.24
N GLY A 181 8.56 -19.34 -14.84
CA GLY A 181 9.84 -19.48 -15.56
C GLY A 181 9.83 -18.87 -16.97
N LEU A 182 9.03 -17.81 -17.17
CA LEU A 182 8.88 -17.05 -18.41
C LEU A 182 9.89 -15.89 -18.53
N ASP A 183 10.90 -15.86 -17.67
CA ASP A 183 11.90 -14.79 -17.55
C ASP A 183 13.20 -15.09 -18.31
N LYS A 184 13.24 -16.17 -19.10
CA LYS A 184 14.45 -16.60 -19.82
C LYS A 184 14.61 -15.86 -21.14
N PRO A 185 15.85 -15.51 -21.54
CA PRO A 185 16.13 -14.92 -22.85
C PRO A 185 15.62 -15.81 -24.00
N GLY A 186 15.08 -15.18 -25.05
CA GLY A 186 14.61 -15.86 -26.27
C GLY A 186 13.18 -16.41 -26.19
N MET A 187 12.47 -16.22 -25.08
CA MET A 187 11.06 -16.58 -24.97
C MET A 187 10.15 -15.58 -25.68
N ASN A 188 9.12 -16.08 -26.37
CA ASN A 188 8.10 -15.25 -27.02
C ASN A 188 6.89 -15.09 -26.09
N ILE A 189 6.68 -13.88 -25.59
CA ILE A 189 5.60 -13.54 -24.65
C ILE A 189 4.69 -12.52 -25.32
N ARG A 190 3.38 -12.74 -25.28
CA ARG A 190 2.37 -11.81 -25.80
C ARG A 190 1.64 -11.14 -24.64
N SER A 191 1.63 -9.81 -24.64
CA SER A 191 0.76 -9.02 -23.76
C SER A 191 -0.59 -8.77 -24.47
N CYS A 192 -1.69 -9.22 -23.89
CA CYS A 192 -3.01 -8.84 -24.37
C CYS A 192 -3.37 -7.47 -23.78
N TRP A 193 -3.33 -6.42 -24.61
CA TRP A 193 -3.78 -5.09 -24.20
C TRP A 193 -5.30 -5.02 -24.34
N SER A 194 -5.98 -5.18 -23.22
CA SER A 194 -7.42 -5.11 -23.15
C SER A 194 -7.93 -3.67 -23.07
N TRP A 195 -7.55 -2.81 -24.04
CA TRP A 195 -8.23 -1.51 -24.21
C TRP A 195 -9.65 -1.69 -24.80
N TRP A 196 -9.97 -2.88 -25.31
CA TRP A 196 -11.18 -3.16 -26.09
C TRP A 196 -12.14 -4.21 -25.49
N THR A 197 -11.80 -4.83 -24.36
CA THR A 197 -12.59 -5.98 -23.86
C THR A 197 -13.78 -5.60 -22.99
N TRP A 198 -13.82 -4.37 -22.47
CA TRP A 198 -14.96 -3.91 -21.66
C TRP A 198 -16.16 -3.48 -22.52
N SER A 199 -15.99 -3.25 -23.82
CA SER A 199 -17.10 -2.90 -24.73
C SER A 199 -17.52 -4.03 -25.68
N TYR A 200 -16.64 -5.00 -25.97
CA TYR A 200 -16.92 -6.06 -26.95
C TYR A 200 -16.24 -7.38 -26.55
N GLY A 201 -16.80 -8.09 -25.56
CA GLY A 201 -16.46 -9.46 -25.12
C GLY A 201 -15.26 -10.12 -25.81
N CYS A 202 -14.17 -10.30 -25.08
CA CYS A 202 -12.96 -10.92 -25.61
C CYS A 202 -13.16 -12.44 -25.82
N GLU A 203 -13.36 -12.86 -27.06
CA GLU A 203 -13.16 -14.23 -27.52
C GLU A 203 -11.70 -14.42 -27.96
N ILE A 204 -10.74 -14.41 -27.03
CA ILE A 204 -9.42 -15.02 -27.29
C ILE A 204 -8.98 -15.77 -26.03
N CYS A 205 -9.32 -17.06 -26.00
CA CYS A 205 -8.57 -18.16 -25.40
C CYS A 205 -8.58 -19.30 -26.40
#